data_AF-A0A497LIJ9-F1
#
_entry.id   AF-A0A497LIJ9-F1
#
_cell.length_a   1.000
_cell.length_b   1.000
_cell.length_c   1.000
_cell.angle_alpha   90.00
_cell.angle_beta   90.00
_cell.angle_gamma   90.00
#
_symmetry.space_group_name_H-M   'P 1'
#
loop_
_entity.id
_entity.type
_entity.pdbx_description
1 polymer ?
#
loop_
_entity_poly.entity_id
_entity_poly.type
_entity_poly.pdbx_seq_one_letter_code
_entity_poly.pdbx_strand_id
1 'polypeptide(L)' 'MKEAAEIKAEYPVAYADAFCIALARRVQGCVITGDPEFKSVKNLIAIEWL' A
#
# COMPACT_ATOMS: atom_id res chain seq x y z
N MET A 1 12.91 3.48 -2.18
CA MET A 1 12.82 2.92 -3.53
C MET A 1 12.68 1.40 -3.50
N LYS A 2 13.63 0.66 -2.90
CA LYS A 2 13.60 -0.81 -2.85
C LYS A 2 12.27 -1.41 -2.36
N GLU A 3 11.77 -0.97 -1.21
CA GLU A 3 10.55 -1.54 -0.60
C GLU A 3 9.28 -1.35 -1.46
N ALA A 4 9.14 -0.21 -2.15
CA ALA A 4 8.03 -0.02 -3.09
C ALA A 4 8.15 -0.94 -4.31
N ALA A 5 9.37 -1.21 -4.79
CA ALA A 5 9.60 -2.16 -5.87
C ALA A 5 9.25 -3.60 -5.45
N GLU A 6 9.59 -3.98 -4.23
CA GLU A 6 9.23 -5.28 -3.65
C GLU A 6 7.71 -5.42 -3.52
N ILE A 7 7.03 -4.40 -2.96
CA ILE A 7 5.56 -4.38 -2.87
C ILE A 7 4.91 -4.50 -4.26
N LYS A 8 5.40 -3.77 -5.27
CA LYS A 8 4.86 -3.88 -6.63
C LYS A 8 5.12 -5.25 -7.27
N ALA A 9 6.23 -5.91 -6.92
CA ALA A 9 6.54 -7.24 -7.42
C ALA A 9 5.64 -8.32 -6.77
N GLU A 10 5.29 -8.15 -5.49
CA GLU A 10 4.47 -9.11 -4.73
C GLU A 10 2.96 -8.86 -4.87
N TYR A 11 2.54 -7.62 -5.10
CA TYR A 11 1.14 -7.21 -5.10
C TYR A 11 0.72 -6.49 -6.38
N PRO A 12 -0.49 -6.75 -6.92
CA PRO A 12 -0.98 -6.15 -8.15
C PRO A 12 -1.52 -4.74 -7.91
N VAL A 13 -0.65 -3.82 -7.47
CA VAL A 13 -0.97 -2.39 -7.24
C VAL A 13 -0.23 -1.49 -8.23
N ALA A 14 -0.68 -0.27 -8.50
CA ALA A 14 0.13 0.69 -9.26
C ALA A 14 1.44 1.00 -8.52
N TYR A 15 2.49 1.42 -9.26
CA TYR A 15 3.78 1.68 -8.62
C TYR A 15 3.74 2.90 -7.68
N ALA A 16 2.89 3.88 -7.99
CA ALA A 16 2.61 5.01 -7.09
C ALA A 16 2.00 4.55 -5.76
N ASP A 17 1.04 3.62 -5.81
CA ASP A 17 0.42 3.06 -4.61
C ASP A 17 1.41 2.23 -3.80
N ALA A 18 2.32 1.52 -4.46
CA ALA A 18 3.40 0.82 -3.76
C ALA A 18 4.27 1.77 -2.93
N PHE A 19 4.49 3.01 -3.37
CA PHE A 19 5.15 4.03 -2.53
C PHE A 19 4.28 4.48 -1.36
N CYS A 20 2.98 4.66 -1.57
CA CYS A 20 2.03 5.00 -0.51
C CYS A 20 2.00 3.92 0.58
N ILE A 21 1.93 2.65 0.18
CA ILE A 21 1.94 1.48 1.06
C ILE A 21 3.27 1.39 1.82
N ALA A 22 4.40 1.55 1.13
CA ALA A 22 5.72 1.53 1.77
C ALA A 22 5.85 2.64 2.81
N LEU A 23 5.35 3.84 2.52
CA LEU A 23 5.36 4.96 3.46
C LEU A 23 4.48 4.66 4.68
N ALA A 24 3.23 4.22 4.46
CA ALA A 24 2.31 3.89 5.52
C ALA A 24 2.89 2.83 6.46
N ARG A 25 3.55 1.79 5.92
CA ARG A 25 4.23 0.77 6.72
C ARG A 25 5.37 1.34 7.57
N ARG A 26 6.19 2.25 7.01
CA ARG A 26 7.33 2.88 7.73
C ARG A 26 6.89 3.76 8.89
N VAL A 27 5.80 4.50 8.72
CA VAL A 27 5.30 5.45 9.71
C VAL A 27 4.23 4.85 10.62
N GLN A 28 3.92 3.55 10.44
CA GLN A 28 2.80 2.87 11.09
C GLN A 28 1.46 3.63 10.92
N GLY A 29 1.28 4.21 9.73
CA GLY A 29 0.14 5.05 9.37
C GLY A 29 -1.04 4.24 8.81
N CYS A 30 -2.17 4.93 8.69
CA CYS A 30 -3.38 4.45 8.04
C CYS A 30 -3.50 5.06 6.64
N VAL A 31 -3.76 4.24 5.62
CA VAL A 31 -4.12 4.73 4.28
C VAL A 31 -5.63 4.87 4.20
N ILE A 32 -6.11 6.06 3.86
CA ILE A 32 -7.53 6.33 3.62
C ILE A 32 -7.75 6.36 2.11
N THR A 33 -8.57 5.46 1.58
CA THR A 33 -8.78 5.35 0.12
C THR A 33 -10.10 4.68 -0.23
N GLY A 34 -10.65 5.02 -1.40
CA GLY A 34 -11.76 4.29 -2.04
C GLY A 34 -11.29 3.30 -3.11
N ASP A 35 -9.98 3.19 -3.35
CA ASP A 35 -9.42 2.40 -4.44
C ASP A 35 -9.39 0.90 -4.09
N PRO A 36 -10.12 0.03 -4.82
CA PRO A 36 -10.16 -1.40 -4.55
C PRO A 36 -8.81 -2.13 -4.72
N GLU A 37 -7.80 -1.56 -5.41
CA GLU A 37 -6.47 -2.17 -5.52
C GLU A 37 -5.83 -2.45 -4.15
N PHE A 38 -6.13 -1.61 -3.17
CA PHE A 38 -5.61 -1.72 -1.81
C PHE A 38 -6.15 -2.93 -1.03
N LYS A 39 -7.18 -3.62 -1.54
CA LYS A 39 -7.70 -4.86 -0.93
C LYS A 39 -6.64 -5.96 -0.92
N SER A 40 -5.72 -5.96 -1.89
CA SER A 40 -4.64 -6.93 -2.00
C SER A 40 -3.59 -6.79 -0.88
N VAL A 41 -3.47 -5.61 -0.29
CA VAL A 41 -2.46 -5.26 0.73
C VAL A 41 -3.04 -4.98 2.11
N LYS A 42 -4.32 -5.30 2.34
CA LYS A 42 -5.01 -5.06 3.62
C LYS A 42 -4.36 -5.69 4.86
N ASN A 43 -3.50 -6.69 4.66
CA ASN A 43 -2.77 -7.36 5.74
C ASN A 43 -1.38 -6.75 6.00
N LEU A 44 -0.91 -5.84 5.13
CA LEU A 44 0.39 -5.18 5.25
C LEU A 44 0.32 -3.85 6.01
N ILE A 45 -0.79 -3.13 5.87
CA ILE A 45 -0.99 -1.78 6.38
C ILE A 45 -2.40 -1.61 6.92
N ALA A 46 -2.59 -0.63 7.81
CA ALA A 46 -3.92 -0.20 8.21
C ALA A 46 -4.59 0.56 7.05
N ILE A 47 -5.86 0.28 6.79
CA ILE A 47 -6.63 0.90 5.71
C ILE A 47 -8.00 1.30 6.25
N GLU A 48 -8.38 2.54 5.97
CA GLU A 48 -9.73 3.07 6.16
C GLU A 48 -10.37 3.30 4.79
N TRP A 49 -11.58 2.78 4.62
CA TRP A 49 -12.27 2.77 3.33
C TRP A 49 -13.27 3.93 3.24
N LEU A 50 -13.20 4.68 2.13
CA LEU A 50 -14.15 5.76 1.77
C LEU A 50 -15.39 5.23 1.04
#